data_AF-A0A0H2RAF5-F1
#
_entry.id   AF-A0A0H2RAF5-F1
#
_cell.length_a   1.000
_cell.length_b   1.000
_cell.length_c   1.000
_cell.angle_alpha   90.00
_cell.angle_beta   90.00
_cell.angle_gamma   90.00
#
_symmetry.space_group_name_H-M   'P 1'
#
loop_
_entity.id
_entity.type
_entity.pdbx_description
1 polymer ?
#
loop_
_entity_poly.entity_id
_entity_poly.type
_entity_poly.pdbx_seq_one_letter_code
_entity_poly.pdbx_strand_id
1 'polypeptide(L)' 'VRARDEHIHEQWVRAMEARLVRDKLQECQRVEGVNYHENCRQLSEQYLTMLKENKVKGYKHIDVA' A
#
# COMPACT_ATOMS: atom_id res chain seq x y z
N VAL A 1 -14.31 -19.79 10.99
CA VAL A 1 -14.05 -18.52 11.73
C VAL A 1 -12.58 -18.13 11.61
N ARG A 2 -11.63 -18.96 12.07
CA ARG A 2 -10.18 -18.67 12.03
C ARG A 2 -9.63 -18.22 10.66
N ALA A 3 -9.87 -18.98 9.58
CA ALA A 3 -9.38 -18.64 8.24
C ALA A 3 -9.90 -17.29 7.70
N ARG A 4 -11.12 -16.89 8.10
CA ARG A 4 -11.68 -15.58 7.74
C ARG A 4 -10.92 -14.46 8.45
N ASP A 5 -10.69 -14.64 9.73
CA ASP A 5 -10.03 -13.63 10.57
C ASP A 5 -8.55 -13.49 10.18
N GLU A 6 -7.87 -14.61 9.85
CA GLU A 6 -6.52 -14.63 9.28
C GLU A 6 -6.46 -13.88 7.94
N HIS A 7 -7.41 -14.13 7.04
CA HIS A 7 -7.46 -13.43 5.75
C HIS A 7 -7.62 -11.91 5.90
N ILE A 8 -8.52 -11.48 6.78
CA ILE A 8 -8.71 -10.04 7.05
C ILE A 8 -7.46 -9.46 7.70
N HIS A 9 -6.84 -10.17 8.64
CA HIS A 9 -5.59 -9.74 9.27
C HIS A 9 -4.48 -9.52 8.24
N GLU A 10 -4.26 -10.47 7.32
CA GLU A 10 -3.27 -10.33 6.25
C GLU A 10 -3.56 -9.15 5.32
N GLN A 11 -4.83 -8.90 4.98
CA GLN A 11 -5.21 -7.72 4.19
C GLN A 11 -4.83 -6.41 4.92
N TRP A 12 -5.05 -6.35 6.24
CA TRP A 12 -4.66 -5.20 7.04
C TRP A 12 -3.14 -5.05 7.16
N VAL A 13 -2.40 -6.15 7.30
CA VAL A 13 -0.93 -6.11 7.30
C VAL A 13 -0.41 -5.49 6.00
N ARG A 14 -0.90 -5.95 4.85
CA ARG A 14 -0.51 -5.39 3.53
C ARG A 14 -0.88 -3.92 3.36
N ALA A 15 -2.02 -3.50 3.92
CA ALA A 15 -2.42 -2.09 3.94
C ALA A 15 -1.49 -1.24 4.83
N MET A 16 -1.05 -1.80 5.97
CA MET A 16 -0.10 -1.16 6.87
C MET A 16 1.30 -1.06 6.25
N GLU A 17 1.74 -2.06 5.50
CA GLU A 17 2.98 -1.99 4.72
C GLU A 17 2.93 -0.85 3.70
N ALA A 18 1.82 -0.70 2.96
CA ALA A 18 1.65 0.41 2.02
C ALA A 18 1.71 1.78 2.72
N ARG A 19 1.23 1.86 3.97
CA ARG A 19 1.32 3.07 4.80
C ARG A 19 2.77 3.42 5.14
N LEU A 20 3.60 2.43 5.48
CA LEU A 20 5.03 2.65 5.74
C LEU A 20 5.76 3.18 4.50
N VAL A 21 5.47 2.61 3.32
CA VAL A 21 6.06 3.09 2.06
C VAL A 21 5.65 4.53 1.76
N ARG A 22 4.38 4.88 2.00
CA ARG A 22 3.90 6.25 1.86
C ARG A 22 4.64 7.22 2.78
N ASP A 23 4.80 6.87 4.05
CA ASP A 23 5.44 7.74 5.03
C ASP A 23 6.93 7.94 4.65
N LYS A 24 7.59 6.89 4.14
CA LYS A 24 8.96 7.00 3.59
C LYS A 24 9.03 7.86 2.33
N LEU A 25 8.05 7.74 1.43
CA LEU A 25 7.94 8.56 0.23
C LEU A 25 7.76 10.05 0.59
N GLN A 26 6.93 10.36 1.59
CA GLN A 26 6.75 11.73 2.08
C GLN A 26 8.04 12.30 2.68
N GLU A 27 8.78 11.49 3.43
CA GLU A 27 10.10 11.87 3.93
C GLU A 27 11.05 12.17 2.77
N CYS A 28 11.13 11.29 1.77
CA CYS A 28 11.97 11.48 0.59
C CYS A 28 11.63 12.78 -0.14
N GLN A 29 10.35 13.03 -0.40
CA GLN A 29 9.89 14.27 -1.05
C GLN A 29 10.27 15.53 -0.26
N ARG A 30 10.22 15.45 1.08
CA ARG A 30 10.61 16.57 1.95
C ARG A 30 12.12 16.82 1.92
N VAL A 31 12.93 15.76 1.87
CA VAL A 31 14.40 15.86 1.90
C VAL A 31 14.97 16.27 0.55
N GLU A 32 14.48 15.67 -0.54
CA GLU A 32 15.00 15.88 -1.90
C GLU A 32 14.54 17.20 -2.54
N GLY A 33 13.48 17.81 -2.00
CA GLY A 33 12.95 19.09 -2.49
C GLY A 33 12.55 18.99 -3.97
N VAL A 34 13.21 19.75 -4.84
CA VAL A 34 12.90 19.77 -6.29
C VAL A 34 13.33 18.48 -7.01
N ASN A 35 14.31 17.74 -6.47
CA ASN A 35 14.87 16.55 -7.11
C ASN A 35 14.08 15.26 -6.86
N TYR A 36 12.95 15.34 -6.15
CA TYR A 36 12.16 14.17 -5.76
C TYR A 36 11.66 13.34 -6.97
N HIS A 37 11.53 13.96 -8.15
CA HIS A 37 11.09 13.29 -9.37
C HIS A 37 12.01 12.15 -9.80
N GLU A 38 13.31 12.28 -9.56
CA GLU A 38 14.31 11.27 -9.89
C GLU A 38 14.59 10.40 -8.67
N ASN A 39 14.89 11.02 -7.53
CA ASN A 39 15.39 10.33 -6.34
C ASN A 39 14.30 9.53 -5.61
N CYS A 40 13.04 9.96 -5.65
CA CYS A 40 11.93 9.26 -5.00
C CYS A 40 11.11 8.39 -5.96
N ARG A 41 11.52 8.25 -7.22
CA ARG A 41 10.76 7.56 -8.28
C ARG A 41 10.42 6.12 -7.91
N GLN A 42 11.41 5.37 -7.42
CA GLN A 42 11.22 3.96 -7.03
C GLN A 42 10.18 3.81 -5.90
N LEU A 43 10.25 4.67 -4.88
CA LEU A 43 9.29 4.67 -3.77
C LEU A 43 7.88 5.04 -4.27
N SER A 44 7.78 5.97 -5.21
CA SER A 44 6.52 6.35 -5.84
C SER A 44 5.91 5.20 -6.65
N GLU A 45 6.70 4.55 -7.50
CA GLU A 45 6.25 3.40 -8.30
C GLU A 45 5.83 2.22 -7.41
N GLN A 46 6.61 1.91 -6.37
CA GLN A 46 6.28 0.89 -5.39
C GLN A 46 4.96 1.20 -4.67
N TYR A 47 4.80 2.44 -4.17
CA TYR A 47 3.57 2.85 -3.49
C TYR A 47 2.35 2.75 -4.40
N LEU A 48 2.48 3.15 -5.68
CA LEU A 48 1.40 3.05 -6.67
C LEU A 48 1.00 1.61 -6.95
N THR A 49 1.96 0.68 -7.01
CA THR A 49 1.70 -0.75 -7.14
C THR A 49 0.97 -1.28 -5.92
N MET A 50 1.46 -0.96 -4.71
CA MET A 50 0.83 -1.39 -3.46
C MET A 50 -0.60 -0.85 -3.31
N LEU A 51 -0.88 0.37 -3.75
CA LEU A 51 -2.25 0.93 -3.73
C LEU A 51 -3.23 0.17 -4.62
N LYS A 52 -2.75 -0.46 -5.70
CA LYS A 52 -3.59 -1.28 -6.59
C LYS A 52 -3.84 -2.67 -5.98
N GLU A 53 -2.79 -3.27 -5.42
CA GLU A 53 -2.78 -4.66 -4.98
C GLU A 53 -3.26 -4.86 -3.54
N ASN A 54 -2.87 -3.98 -2.61
CA ASN A 54 -3.08 -4.14 -1.17
C ASN A 54 -4.39 -3.54 -0.66
N LYS A 55 -5.41 -3.41 -1.54
CA LYS A 55 -6.72 -2.94 -1.12
C LYS A 55 -7.40 -3.98 -0.23
N VAL A 56 -7.94 -3.54 0.90
CA VAL A 56 -8.80 -4.36 1.75
C VAL A 56 -10.12 -4.58 1.02
N LYS A 57 -10.37 -5.82 0.57
CA LYS A 57 -11.57 -6.20 -0.21
C LYS A 57 -12.62 -6.93 0.62
N GLY A 58 -12.37 -7.13 1.90
CA GLY A 58 -13.22 -7.96 2.76
C GLY A 58 -13.07 -9.45 2.43
N TYR A 59 -13.82 -10.30 3.13
CA TYR A 59 -13.73 -11.77 2.98
C TYR A 59 -14.79 -12.37 2.05
N LYS A 60 -15.83 -11.60 1.69
CA LYS A 60 -16.95 -12.07 0.89
C LYS A 60 -16.82 -11.53 -0.53
N HIS A 61 -16.48 -12.40 -1.48
CA HIS A 61 -16.56 -12.06 -2.89
C HIS A 61 -18.04 -12.09 -3.30
N ILE A 62 -18.57 -10.97 -3.75
CA ILE A 62 -19.91 -10.90 -4.36
C ILE A 62 -19.66 -10.63 -5.83
N ASP A 63 -19.88 -11.64 -6.66
CA ASP A 63 -19.89 -11.47 -8.12
C ASP A 63 -21.19 -10.74 -8.47
N VAL A 64 -21.06 -9.47 -8.82
CA VAL A 64 -22.18 -8.70 -9.36
C VAL A 64 -22.25 -9.06 -10.84
N ALA A 65 -23.20 -9.93 -11.19
CA ALA A 65 -23.51 -10.32 -12.56
C ALA A 65 -24.06 -9.15 -13.38
#